data_AF-A0A833ZGE2-F1
#
_entry.id   AF-A0A833ZGE2-F1
#
_cell.length_a   1.000
_cell.length_b   1.000
_cell.length_c   1.000
_cell.angle_alpha   90.00
_cell.angle_beta   90.00
_cell.angle_gamma   90.00
#
_symmetry.space_group_name_H-M   'P 1'
#
loop_
_entity.id
_entity.type
_entity.pdbx_description
1 polymer ?
#
loop_
_entity_poly.entity_id
_entity_poly.type
_entity_poly.pdbx_seq_one_letter_code
_entity_poly.pdbx_strand_id
1 'polypeptide(L)'
;MQLMPVFPLAPEISMKKRKLGKNPDVDTSFLPDRDREEEENRLREELRQEWEAKQEKIKSEEIEITFSYWDGSGHRRTVKMKKGNTMQQFLQKALEILRKDFSELRSAGVEQLMYIKEDLIIPHHHSFYDFIVTKARGKSGPLFNFDVHDDVRLLSDATVEKDESHAGKVVLRSWYEKNKHIFPASRWEPYDPEKKWDKYTIR
;
A
#
# COMPACT_ATOMS: atom_id res chain seq x y z
N MET A 1 6.84 -54.09 54.43
CA MET A 1 7.70 -52.98 53.94
C MET A 1 6.84 -52.06 53.11
N GLN A 2 6.50 -50.89 53.66
CA GLN A 2 5.53 -49.98 53.06
C GLN A 2 6.29 -48.91 52.26
N LEU A 3 6.00 -48.81 50.97
CA LEU A 3 6.57 -47.84 50.05
C LEU A 3 6.05 -46.43 50.40
N MET A 4 6.95 -45.47 50.59
CA MET A 4 6.57 -44.05 50.72
C MET A 4 6.38 -43.43 49.32
N PRO A 5 5.33 -42.63 49.09
CA PRO A 5 5.15 -41.92 47.83
C PRO A 5 6.05 -40.68 47.74
N VAL A 6 6.69 -40.51 46.58
CA VAL A 6 7.43 -39.28 46.23
C VAL A 6 6.41 -38.23 45.78
N PHE A 7 6.30 -37.14 46.54
CA PHE A 7 5.54 -35.95 46.13
C PHE A 7 6.38 -35.08 45.19
N PRO A 8 5.83 -34.53 44.09
CA PRO A 8 6.54 -33.57 43.25
C PRO A 8 6.64 -32.21 43.94
N LEU A 9 7.83 -31.60 43.87
CA LEU A 9 8.10 -30.24 44.34
C LEU A 9 7.24 -29.23 43.56
N ALA A 10 6.45 -28.43 44.28
CA ALA A 10 5.67 -27.33 43.72
C ALA A 10 6.60 -26.25 43.12
N PRO A 11 6.16 -25.53 42.07
CA PRO A 11 6.97 -24.48 41.45
C PRO A 11 7.19 -23.33 42.44
N GLU A 12 8.45 -22.94 42.66
CA GLU A 12 8.78 -21.75 43.43
C GLU A 12 8.25 -20.50 42.72
N ILE A 13 7.15 -19.95 43.25
CA ILE A 13 6.67 -18.63 42.88
C ILE A 13 7.61 -17.62 43.56
N SER A 14 8.59 -17.11 42.82
CA SER A 14 9.44 -16.00 43.24
C SER A 14 8.58 -14.75 43.47
N MET A 15 8.10 -14.56 44.71
CA MET A 15 7.46 -13.32 45.14
C MET A 15 8.50 -12.21 45.20
N LYS A 16 8.43 -11.26 44.25
CA LYS A 16 9.24 -10.02 44.28
C LYS A 16 9.04 -9.33 45.64
N LYS A 17 10.12 -9.17 46.41
CA LYS A 17 10.10 -8.47 47.71
C LYS A 17 9.54 -7.05 47.51
N ARG A 18 8.42 -6.74 48.16
CA ARG A 18 7.87 -5.38 48.24
C ARG A 18 8.87 -4.50 49.01
N LYS A 19 9.45 -3.51 48.33
CA LYS A 19 10.35 -2.53 48.96
C LYS A 19 9.56 -1.73 50.00
N LEU A 20 10.10 -1.63 51.21
CA LEU A 20 9.56 -0.79 52.26
C LEU A 20 9.81 0.69 51.89
N GLY A 21 8.75 1.50 51.81
CA GLY A 21 8.86 2.96 51.90
C GLY A 21 8.12 3.77 50.83
N LYS A 22 7.04 4.43 51.29
CA LYS A 22 6.45 5.74 50.93
C LYS A 22 4.92 5.61 50.82
N ASN A 23 4.22 6.64 51.33
CA ASN A 23 2.77 6.72 51.39
C ASN A 23 2.18 6.55 49.96
N PRO A 24 1.26 5.58 49.73
CA PRO A 24 0.70 5.30 48.41
C PRO A 24 -0.10 6.46 47.81
N ASP A 25 -0.51 7.45 48.60
CA ASP A 25 -1.27 8.63 48.15
C ASP A 25 -0.39 9.76 47.57
N VAL A 26 0.94 9.62 47.60
CA VAL A 26 1.85 10.64 47.08
C VAL A 26 2.19 10.33 45.63
N ASP A 27 1.83 11.24 44.72
CA ASP A 27 2.19 11.12 43.30
C ASP A 27 3.71 11.16 43.12
N THR A 28 4.28 10.03 42.68
CA THR A 28 5.71 9.87 42.37
C THR A 28 5.95 9.81 40.86
N SER A 29 4.99 10.26 40.05
CA SER A 29 5.10 10.37 38.58
C SER A 29 6.33 11.17 38.14
N PHE A 30 6.72 12.19 38.92
CA PHE A 30 7.84 13.10 38.64
C PHE A 30 9.23 12.52 38.97
N LEU A 31 9.33 11.44 39.74
CA LEU A 31 10.63 10.83 40.05
C LEU A 31 11.05 9.92 38.89
N PRO A 32 12.31 10.01 38.42
CA PRO A 32 12.87 9.06 37.45
C PRO A 32 12.73 7.64 37.99
N ASP A 33 11.93 6.83 37.31
CA ASP A 33 11.61 5.47 37.69
C ASP A 33 12.03 4.55 36.55
N ARG A 34 13.16 3.87 36.74
CA ARG A 34 13.76 3.00 35.72
C ARG A 34 12.81 1.88 35.31
N ASP A 35 11.98 1.38 36.22
CA ASP A 35 11.03 0.30 35.91
C ASP A 35 9.88 0.85 35.05
N ARG A 36 9.44 2.11 35.29
CA ARG A 36 8.43 2.81 34.48
C ARG A 36 8.94 3.18 33.09
N GLU A 37 10.17 3.69 33.00
CA GLU A 37 10.83 3.99 31.72
C GLU A 37 11.07 2.71 30.90
N GLU A 38 11.45 1.60 31.54
CA GLU A 38 11.56 0.28 30.89
C GLU A 38 10.19 -0.21 30.39
N GLU A 39 9.12 -0.06 31.17
CA GLU A 39 7.75 -0.39 30.75
C GLU A 39 7.27 0.46 29.57
N GLU A 40 7.50 1.78 29.61
CA GLU A 40 7.16 2.69 28.52
C GLU A 40 7.94 2.36 27.24
N ASN A 41 9.23 2.02 27.38
CA ASN A 41 10.06 1.61 26.25
C ASN A 41 9.60 0.28 25.65
N ARG A 42 9.26 -0.71 26.48
CA ARG A 42 8.67 -1.99 26.02
C ARG A 42 7.37 -1.75 25.26
N LEU A 43 6.46 -0.96 25.83
CA LEU A 43 5.18 -0.65 25.18
C LEU A 43 5.38 0.09 23.85
N ARG A 44 6.32 1.05 23.79
CA ARG A 44 6.68 1.74 22.54
C ARG A 44 7.24 0.78 21.49
N GLU A 45 8.05 -0.18 21.90
CA GLU A 45 8.62 -1.17 20.99
C GLU A 45 7.57 -2.16 20.49
N GLU A 46 6.70 -2.65 21.36
CA GLU A 46 5.54 -3.49 20.99
C GLU A 46 4.63 -2.79 19.99
N LEU A 47 4.26 -1.52 20.26
CA LEU A 47 3.44 -0.73 19.33
C LEU A 47 4.12 -0.49 17.99
N ARG A 48 5.46 -0.32 17.95
CA ARG A 48 6.21 -0.22 16.69
C ARG A 48 6.16 -1.53 15.91
N GLN A 49 6.40 -2.66 16.56
CA GLN A 49 6.35 -3.98 15.92
C GLN A 49 4.95 -4.30 15.40
N GLU A 50 3.91 -4.01 16.18
CA GLU A 50 2.52 -4.16 15.72
C GLU A 50 2.22 -3.29 14.51
N TRP A 51 2.71 -2.04 14.51
CA TRP A 51 2.53 -1.13 13.38
C TRP A 51 3.23 -1.66 12.13
N GLU A 52 4.49 -2.06 12.24
CA GLU A 52 5.25 -2.65 11.13
C GLU A 52 4.60 -3.92 10.59
N ALA A 53 4.13 -4.81 11.47
CA ALA A 53 3.42 -6.02 11.07
C ALA A 53 2.12 -5.71 10.33
N LYS A 54 1.35 -4.72 10.79
CA LYS A 54 0.12 -4.26 10.10
C LYS A 54 0.45 -3.67 8.73
N GLN A 55 1.51 -2.86 8.64
CA GLN A 55 1.99 -2.28 7.38
C GLN A 55 2.42 -3.37 6.39
N GLU A 56 3.21 -4.34 6.84
CA GLU A 56 3.67 -5.44 6.02
C GLU A 56 2.51 -6.30 5.54
N LYS A 57 1.52 -6.56 6.40
CA LYS A 57 0.31 -7.29 6.03
C LYS A 57 -0.41 -6.62 4.86
N ILE A 58 -0.69 -5.31 4.95
CA ILE A 58 -1.37 -4.58 3.86
C ILE A 58 -0.50 -4.54 2.60
N LYS A 59 0.81 -4.33 2.72
CA LYS A 59 1.73 -4.32 1.58
C LYS A 59 1.82 -5.68 0.89
N SER A 60 1.64 -6.77 1.63
CA SER A 60 1.73 -8.14 1.10
C SER A 60 0.49 -8.59 0.34
N GLU A 61 -0.65 -7.91 0.51
CA GLU A 61 -1.90 -8.21 -0.18
C GLU A 61 -1.71 -8.15 -1.71
N GLU A 62 -2.21 -9.16 -2.40
CA GLU A 62 -2.16 -9.24 -3.86
C GLU A 62 -3.28 -8.40 -4.49
N ILE A 63 -2.94 -7.74 -5.59
CA ILE A 63 -3.84 -6.92 -6.40
C ILE A 63 -3.69 -7.31 -7.87
N GLU A 64 -4.82 -7.29 -8.58
CA GLU A 64 -4.86 -7.41 -10.03
C GLU A 64 -4.98 -6.01 -10.64
N ILE A 65 -4.00 -5.64 -11.45
CA ILE A 65 -3.94 -4.33 -12.10
C ILE A 65 -4.20 -4.53 -13.58
N THR A 66 -5.24 -3.87 -14.07
CA THR A 66 -5.53 -3.79 -15.51
C THR A 66 -4.86 -2.56 -16.09
N PHE A 67 -4.06 -2.76 -17.14
CA PHE A 67 -3.40 -1.68 -17.87
C PHE A 67 -3.57 -1.85 -19.38
N SER A 68 -3.30 -0.80 -20.14
CA SER A 68 -3.30 -0.81 -21.59
C SER A 68 -1.99 -0.22 -22.08
N TYR A 69 -1.25 -0.96 -22.91
CA TYR A 69 -0.18 -0.35 -23.70
C TYR A 69 -0.82 0.54 -24.77
N TRP A 70 -0.23 1.70 -25.02
CA TRP A 70 -0.73 2.69 -25.97
C TRP A 70 0.36 3.06 -26.99
N ASP A 71 0.16 2.57 -28.22
CA ASP A 71 0.96 2.85 -29.41
C ASP A 71 0.17 3.69 -30.44
N GLY A 72 -1.03 4.14 -30.08
CA GLY A 72 -2.06 4.67 -30.99
C GLY A 72 -3.29 3.77 -31.04
N SER A 73 -3.16 2.51 -30.62
CA SER A 73 -4.23 1.58 -30.29
C SER A 73 -4.13 1.13 -28.82
N GLY A 74 -5.24 0.73 -28.21
CA GLY A 74 -5.27 0.30 -26.82
C GLY A 74 -5.11 -1.21 -26.68
N HIS A 75 -3.98 -1.67 -26.15
CA HIS A 75 -3.72 -3.10 -25.90
C HIS A 75 -3.88 -3.44 -24.41
N ARG A 76 -5.10 -3.83 -24.01
CA ARG A 76 -5.40 -4.16 -22.61
C ARG A 76 -4.72 -5.46 -22.18
N ARG A 77 -4.13 -5.44 -20.99
CA ARG A 77 -3.46 -6.56 -20.31
C ARG A 77 -3.75 -6.47 -18.81
N THR A 78 -3.64 -7.60 -18.12
CA THR A 78 -3.75 -7.66 -16.66
C THR A 78 -2.46 -8.22 -16.07
N VAL A 79 -2.11 -7.76 -14.87
CA VAL A 79 -0.94 -8.23 -14.15
C VAL A 79 -1.26 -8.34 -12.66
N LYS A 80 -0.80 -9.42 -12.03
CA LYS A 80 -0.93 -9.64 -10.59
C LYS A 80 0.36 -9.31 -9.86
N MET A 81 0.25 -8.53 -8.79
CA MET A 81 1.38 -8.15 -7.92
C MET A 81 0.90 -7.71 -6.54
N LYS A 82 1.83 -7.39 -5.64
CA LYS A 82 1.51 -6.98 -4.27
C LYS A 82 1.31 -5.48 -4.17
N LYS A 83 0.48 -5.01 -3.24
CA LYS A 83 0.25 -3.57 -2.98
C LYS A 83 1.55 -2.82 -2.65
N GLY A 84 2.50 -3.48 -1.98
CA GLY A 84 3.80 -2.92 -1.67
C GLY A 84 4.75 -2.76 -2.86
N ASN A 85 4.40 -3.26 -4.06
CA ASN A 85 5.26 -3.10 -5.23
C ASN A 85 5.26 -1.66 -5.75
N THR A 86 6.41 -1.21 -6.25
CA THR A 86 6.55 0.11 -6.87
C THR A 86 6.04 0.12 -8.30
N MET A 87 5.71 1.30 -8.81
CA MET A 87 5.35 1.49 -10.22
C MET A 87 6.46 1.04 -11.17
N GLN A 88 7.73 1.21 -10.78
CA GLN A 88 8.87 0.67 -11.53
C GLN A 88 8.81 -0.86 -11.65
N GLN A 89 8.52 -1.57 -10.55
CA GLN A 89 8.36 -3.03 -10.57
C GLN A 89 7.15 -3.46 -11.39
N PHE A 90 6.06 -2.69 -11.35
CA PHE A 90 4.90 -2.88 -12.21
C PHE A 90 5.26 -2.74 -13.69
N LEU A 91 5.95 -1.65 -14.05
CA LEU A 91 6.37 -1.38 -15.43
C LEU A 91 7.36 -2.43 -15.94
N GLN A 92 8.24 -2.96 -15.09
CA GLN A 92 9.12 -4.08 -15.44
C GLN A 92 8.32 -5.32 -15.83
N LYS A 93 7.34 -5.73 -15.00
CA LYS A 93 6.45 -6.86 -15.32
C LYS A 93 5.60 -6.60 -16.57
N ALA A 94 5.07 -5.38 -16.71
CA ALA A 94 4.32 -4.98 -17.88
C ALA A 94 5.17 -5.08 -19.16
N LEU A 95 6.42 -4.59 -19.10
CA LEU A 95 7.37 -4.65 -20.21
C LEU A 95 7.69 -6.10 -20.61
N GLU A 96 7.89 -7.01 -19.65
CA GLU A 96 8.10 -8.43 -19.93
C GLU A 96 6.94 -9.10 -20.67
N ILE A 97 5.71 -8.73 -20.31
CA ILE A 97 4.50 -9.19 -21.01
C ILE A 97 4.47 -8.62 -22.43
N LEU A 98 4.67 -7.31 -22.57
CA LEU A 98 4.56 -6.60 -23.84
C LEU A 98 5.68 -6.96 -24.84
N ARG A 99 6.88 -7.31 -24.36
CA ARG A 99 8.02 -7.73 -25.21
C ARG A 99 7.74 -8.95 -26.09
N LYS A 100 6.72 -9.74 -25.74
CA LYS A 100 6.28 -10.90 -26.55
C LYS A 100 5.54 -10.46 -27.81
N ASP A 101 4.77 -9.38 -27.70
CA ASP A 101 3.87 -8.90 -28.76
C ASP A 101 4.49 -7.73 -29.56
N PHE A 102 5.33 -6.91 -28.92
CA PHE A 102 5.89 -5.68 -29.48
C PHE A 102 7.42 -5.74 -29.54
N SER A 103 7.97 -5.91 -30.73
CA SER A 103 9.42 -5.98 -30.95
C SER A 103 10.15 -4.68 -30.60
N GLU A 104 9.49 -3.53 -30.76
CA GLU A 104 10.01 -2.20 -30.41
C GLU A 104 10.35 -2.07 -28.92
N LEU A 105 9.65 -2.80 -28.05
CA LEU A 105 9.86 -2.80 -26.60
C LEU A 105 10.99 -3.72 -26.14
N ARG A 106 11.57 -4.52 -27.06
CA ARG A 106 12.68 -5.42 -26.74
C ARG A 106 13.94 -4.67 -26.32
N SER A 107 14.20 -3.53 -26.96
CA SER A 107 15.34 -2.66 -26.70
C SER A 107 15.05 -1.62 -25.61
N ALA A 108 13.77 -1.39 -25.31
CA ALA A 108 13.35 -0.38 -24.34
C ALA A 108 13.61 -0.83 -22.90
N GLY A 109 14.01 0.12 -22.07
CA GLY A 109 14.13 -0.04 -20.62
C GLY A 109 12.90 0.46 -19.87
N VAL A 110 12.76 0.07 -18.60
CA VAL A 110 11.66 0.53 -17.74
C VAL A 110 11.63 2.04 -17.56
N GLU A 111 12.81 2.68 -17.51
CA GLU A 111 12.94 4.14 -17.37
C GLU A 111 12.34 4.94 -18.55
N GLN A 112 12.19 4.27 -19.69
CA GLN A 112 11.57 4.83 -20.89
C GLN A 112 10.07 4.61 -20.94
N LEU A 113 9.50 3.82 -20.02
CA LEU A 113 8.05 3.70 -19.89
C LEU A 113 7.51 4.77 -18.95
N MET A 114 6.25 5.10 -19.13
CA MET A 114 5.48 5.99 -18.26
C MET A 114 4.15 5.31 -17.97
N TYR A 115 3.68 5.42 -16.73
CA TYR A 115 2.35 4.97 -16.33
C TYR A 115 1.44 6.18 -16.14
N ILE A 116 0.27 6.13 -16.76
CA ILE A 116 -0.74 7.19 -16.71
C ILE A 116 -2.05 6.61 -16.20
N LYS A 117 -2.61 7.19 -15.14
CA LYS A 117 -3.88 6.79 -14.56
C LYS A 117 -4.75 8.01 -14.31
N GLU A 118 -5.99 8.01 -14.83
CA GLU A 118 -6.93 9.16 -14.77
C GLU A 118 -6.27 10.50 -15.22
N ASP A 119 -5.54 10.47 -16.33
CA ASP A 119 -4.77 11.61 -16.86
C ASP A 119 -3.64 12.11 -15.94
N LEU A 120 -3.25 11.35 -14.92
CA LEU A 120 -2.09 11.64 -14.08
C LEU A 120 -0.92 10.74 -14.42
N ILE A 121 0.23 11.35 -14.71
CA ILE A 121 1.51 10.68 -14.91
C ILE A 121 2.06 10.31 -13.54
N ILE A 122 2.11 9.01 -13.27
CA ILE A 122 2.51 8.48 -11.98
C ILE A 122 4.04 8.28 -11.94
N PRO A 123 4.74 8.82 -10.92
CA PRO A 123 6.18 8.60 -10.76
C PRO A 123 6.55 7.14 -10.45
N HIS A 124 7.73 6.70 -10.89
CA HIS A 124 8.20 5.32 -10.79
C HIS A 124 8.49 4.85 -9.36
N HIS A 125 8.85 5.77 -8.47
CA HIS A 125 9.25 5.46 -7.10
C HIS A 125 8.06 5.24 -6.15
N HIS A 126 6.86 5.67 -6.52
CA HIS A 126 5.68 5.43 -5.71
C HIS A 126 5.22 3.97 -5.78
N SER A 127 4.63 3.50 -4.69
CA SER A 127 4.02 2.17 -4.58
C SER A 127 2.49 2.24 -4.68
N PHE A 128 1.83 1.13 -5.04
CA PHE A 128 0.37 1.06 -4.99
C PHE A 128 -0.15 1.33 -3.57
N TYR A 129 0.60 0.89 -2.56
CA TYR A 129 0.33 1.15 -1.15
C TYR A 129 0.20 2.65 -0.86
N ASP A 130 1.11 3.48 -1.38
CA ASP A 130 1.07 4.94 -1.15
C ASP A 130 -0.21 5.56 -1.67
N PHE A 131 -0.66 5.15 -2.86
CA PHE A 131 -1.92 5.64 -3.44
C PHE A 131 -3.16 5.15 -2.70
N ILE A 132 -3.11 3.94 -2.13
CA ILE A 132 -4.20 3.37 -1.33
C ILE A 132 -4.35 4.12 -0.01
N VAL A 133 -3.24 4.32 0.71
CA VAL A 133 -3.25 4.97 2.04
C VAL A 133 -3.66 6.42 1.92
N THR A 134 -3.11 7.15 0.94
CA THR A 134 -3.45 8.55 0.71
C THR A 134 -4.87 8.73 0.16
N LYS A 135 -5.56 7.63 -0.21
CA LYS A 135 -6.84 7.65 -0.94
C LYS A 135 -6.75 8.61 -2.12
N ALA A 136 -5.64 8.52 -2.85
CA ALA A 136 -5.31 9.46 -3.91
C ALA A 136 -6.48 9.57 -4.88
N ARG A 137 -6.97 10.79 -5.09
CA ARG A 137 -8.05 11.08 -6.03
C ARG A 137 -7.47 11.65 -7.31
N GLY A 138 -7.89 11.12 -8.44
CA GLY A 138 -7.67 11.70 -9.75
C GLY A 138 -8.82 12.63 -10.14
N LYS A 139 -8.81 13.04 -11.41
CA LYS A 139 -9.84 13.94 -11.97
C LYS A 139 -11.24 13.33 -11.90
N SER A 140 -11.37 12.01 -11.99
CA SER A 140 -12.66 11.31 -12.11
C SER A 140 -13.12 10.58 -10.84
N GLY A 141 -12.30 10.50 -9.78
CA GLY A 141 -12.57 9.63 -8.63
C GLY A 141 -11.29 9.08 -7.99
N PRO A 142 -11.37 8.05 -7.12
CA PRO A 142 -10.20 7.38 -6.59
C PRO A 142 -9.28 6.85 -7.70
N LEU A 143 -7.96 7.13 -7.64
CA LEU A 143 -7.00 6.63 -8.62
C LEU A 143 -6.93 5.12 -8.65
N PHE A 144 -7.11 4.49 -7.49
CA PHE A 144 -7.27 3.07 -7.41
C PHE A 144 -8.38 2.74 -6.43
N ASN A 145 -9.30 1.88 -6.86
CA ASN A 145 -10.26 1.28 -5.96
C ASN A 145 -9.79 -0.15 -5.70
N PHE A 146 -9.01 -0.35 -4.65
CA PHE A 146 -8.58 -1.67 -4.18
C PHE A 146 -9.30 -2.03 -2.88
N ASP A 147 -10.58 -1.66 -2.78
CA ASP A 147 -11.35 -1.96 -1.59
C ASP A 147 -11.31 -3.48 -1.34
N VAL A 148 -10.94 -3.84 -0.12
CA VAL A 148 -10.77 -5.21 0.37
C VAL A 148 -12.14 -5.92 0.50
N HIS A 149 -13.21 -5.30 -0.01
CA HIS A 149 -14.56 -5.84 -0.04
C HIS A 149 -14.96 -6.53 -1.35
N ASP A 150 -14.09 -6.62 -2.36
CA ASP A 150 -14.39 -7.44 -3.55
C ASP A 150 -14.31 -8.97 -3.27
N ASP A 151 -14.02 -9.37 -2.03
CA ASP A 151 -14.24 -10.74 -1.51
C ASP A 151 -15.54 -10.88 -0.68
N VAL A 152 -16.49 -9.97 -0.90
CA VAL A 152 -17.87 -10.16 -0.46
C VAL A 152 -18.79 -10.08 -1.67
N ARG A 153 -18.95 -11.23 -2.35
CA ARG A 153 -20.20 -11.57 -3.06
C ARG A 153 -21.37 -11.61 -2.06
N LEU A 154 -21.76 -10.48 -1.48
CA LEU A 154 -23.05 -10.35 -0.80
C LEU A 154 -23.89 -9.36 -1.57
N LEU A 155 -24.85 -9.96 -2.29
CA LEU A 155 -26.15 -9.41 -2.59
C LEU A 155 -26.12 -8.21 -3.54
N SER A 156 -26.32 -8.54 -4.82
CA SER A 156 -27.38 -7.97 -5.66
C SER A 156 -28.04 -6.69 -5.14
N ASP A 157 -27.34 -5.55 -5.17
CA ASP A 157 -27.96 -4.25 -4.99
C ASP A 157 -27.58 -3.36 -6.17
N ALA A 158 -28.58 -3.06 -7.01
CA ALA A 158 -28.44 -2.36 -8.29
C ALA A 158 -28.31 -0.83 -8.11
N THR A 159 -27.71 -0.40 -7.01
CA THR A 159 -27.56 1.02 -6.62
C THR A 159 -26.09 1.44 -6.45
N VAL A 160 -25.14 0.51 -6.54
CA VAL A 160 -23.72 0.80 -6.49
C VAL A 160 -23.23 1.14 -7.90
N GLU A 161 -22.96 2.42 -8.15
CA GLU A 161 -22.28 2.87 -9.37
C GLU A 161 -21.02 2.03 -9.54
N LYS A 162 -21.00 1.24 -10.61
CA LYS A 162 -19.85 0.45 -11.03
C LYS A 162 -18.84 1.44 -11.59
N ASP A 163 -18.12 2.10 -10.69
CA ASP A 163 -17.18 3.17 -11.00
C ASP A 163 -16.03 2.57 -11.79
N GLU A 164 -16.15 2.64 -13.11
CA GLU A 164 -15.30 1.97 -14.09
C GLU A 164 -13.94 2.66 -14.10
N SER A 165 -13.12 2.37 -13.09
CA SER A 165 -11.79 2.95 -12.98
C SER A 165 -11.01 2.64 -14.26
N HIS A 166 -10.73 3.69 -15.06
CA HIS A 166 -10.19 3.53 -16.40
C HIS A 166 -8.88 2.75 -16.35
N ALA A 167 -8.71 1.71 -17.18
CA ALA A 167 -7.45 0.97 -17.21
C ALA A 167 -6.25 1.94 -17.39
N GLY A 168 -5.23 1.80 -16.54
CA GLY A 168 -4.06 2.66 -16.60
C GLY A 168 -3.33 2.49 -17.94
N LYS A 169 -2.82 3.57 -18.52
CA LYS A 169 -2.10 3.55 -19.80
C LYS A 169 -0.60 3.42 -19.54
N VAL A 170 0.05 2.54 -20.28
CA VAL A 170 1.51 2.39 -20.32
C VAL A 170 1.98 2.92 -21.68
N VAL A 171 2.88 3.89 -21.65
CA VAL A 171 3.28 4.66 -22.83
C VAL A 171 4.80 4.81 -22.84
N LEU A 172 5.42 4.80 -24.02
CA LEU A 172 6.83 5.17 -24.16
C LEU A 172 7.02 6.68 -23.96
N ARG A 173 8.02 7.08 -23.17
CA ARG A 173 8.43 8.48 -22.96
C ARG A 173 8.68 9.19 -24.28
N SER A 174 9.37 8.54 -25.22
CA SER A 174 9.62 9.08 -26.56
C SER A 174 8.34 9.31 -27.37
N TRP A 175 7.32 8.47 -27.17
CA TRP A 175 5.99 8.67 -27.77
C TRP A 175 5.28 9.85 -27.10
N TYR A 176 5.30 9.92 -25.76
CA TYR A 176 4.65 11.00 -25.03
C TYR A 176 5.24 12.36 -25.39
N GLU A 177 6.57 12.51 -25.40
CA GLU A 177 7.22 13.78 -25.73
C GLU A 177 6.86 14.30 -27.12
N LYS A 178 6.69 13.41 -28.10
CA LYS A 178 6.25 13.74 -29.46
C LYS A 178 4.77 14.09 -29.52
N ASN A 179 3.92 13.39 -28.76
CA ASN A 179 2.46 13.47 -28.90
C ASN A 179 1.76 14.28 -27.79
N LYS A 180 2.49 14.82 -26.80
CA LYS A 180 1.93 15.58 -25.67
C LYS A 180 1.12 16.83 -26.03
N HIS A 181 1.14 17.25 -27.29
CA HIS A 181 0.34 18.36 -27.79
C HIS A 181 -1.00 17.92 -28.40
N ILE A 182 -1.21 16.60 -28.56
CA ILE A 182 -2.38 15.99 -29.19
C ILE A 182 -3.24 15.32 -28.10
N PHE A 183 -4.56 15.38 -28.26
CA PHE A 183 -5.49 14.68 -27.37
C PHE A 183 -5.33 13.15 -27.51
N PRO A 184 -5.34 12.35 -26.41
CA PRO A 184 -5.57 12.75 -25.01
C PRO A 184 -4.30 13.14 -24.23
N ALA A 185 -3.09 12.96 -24.80
CA ALA A 185 -1.82 13.17 -24.11
C ALA A 185 -1.62 14.60 -23.60
N SER A 186 -2.24 15.59 -24.27
CA SER A 186 -2.24 16.99 -23.85
C SER A 186 -2.93 17.28 -22.53
N ARG A 187 -3.78 16.35 -22.04
CA ARG A 187 -4.49 16.50 -20.76
C ARG A 187 -3.74 15.87 -19.58
N TRP A 188 -2.63 15.19 -19.86
CA TRP A 188 -1.87 14.45 -18.86
C TRP A 188 -0.99 15.39 -18.04
N GLU A 189 -1.13 15.31 -16.72
CA GLU A 189 -0.38 16.13 -15.76
C GLU A 189 0.48 15.24 -14.85
N PRO A 190 1.63 15.71 -14.35
CA PRO A 190 2.34 14.98 -13.30
C PRO A 190 1.46 14.82 -12.06
N TYR A 191 1.49 13.63 -11.46
CA TYR A 191 0.83 13.39 -10.18
C TYR A 191 1.48 14.24 -9.09
N ASP A 192 0.63 14.97 -8.36
CA ASP A 192 1.00 15.76 -7.19
C ASP A 192 0.19 15.24 -5.99
N PRO A 193 0.85 14.68 -4.94
CA PRO A 193 0.16 14.14 -3.77
C PRO A 193 -0.55 15.20 -2.92
N GLU A 194 -0.17 16.47 -3.03
CA GLU A 194 -0.81 17.56 -2.26
C GLU A 194 -2.05 18.11 -2.98
N LYS A 195 -2.13 17.90 -4.30
CA LYS A 195 -3.23 18.40 -5.13
C LYS A 195 -4.51 17.59 -4.89
N LYS A 196 -5.45 18.20 -4.17
CA LYS A 196 -6.80 17.64 -3.97
C LYS A 196 -7.67 17.99 -5.16
N TRP A 197 -8.11 16.96 -5.88
CA TRP A 197 -9.10 17.09 -6.94
C TRP A 197 -10.49 17.07 -6.31
N ASP A 198 -11.21 18.19 -6.34
CA ASP A 198 -12.63 18.26 -5.98
C ASP A 198 -13.49 17.54 -7.03
N LYS A 199 -14.69 17.09 -6.60
CA LYS A 199 -15.61 16.31 -7.45
C LYS A 199 -15.83 16.99 -8.81
N TYR A 200 -15.62 16.22 -9.86
CA TYR A 200 -15.81 16.61 -11.26
C TYR A 200 -17.19 17.24 -11.47
N THR A 201 -17.24 18.53 -11.80
CA THR A 201 -18.44 19.13 -12.39
C THR A 201 -18.26 19.08 -13.90
N ILE A 202 -19.00 18.19 -14.55
CA ILE A 202 -19.16 18.20 -16.00
C ILE A 202 -19.84 19.54 -16.34
N ARG A 203 -19.22 20.35 -17.21
CA ARG A 203 -19.89 21.44 -17.92
C ARG A 203 -19.85 21.14 -19.41
#